data_AF-A0A3M7KPX6-F1
#
_entry.id   AF-A0A3M7KPX6-F1
#
_cell.length_a   1.000
_cell.length_b   1.000
_cell.length_c   1.000
_cell.angle_alpha   90.00
_cell.angle_beta   90.00
_cell.angle_gamma   90.00
#
_symmetry.space_group_name_H-M   'P 1'
#
loop_
_entity.id
_entity.type
_entity.pdbx_description
1 polymer ?
#
loop_
_entity_poly.entity_id
_entity_poly.type
_entity_poly.pdbx_seq_one_letter_code
_entity_poly.pdbx_strand_id
1 'polypeptide(L)' 'MSKIIYTKTDEAPALATYSFLPIVKAYTKTSGIEIETKDISLSARILSSFS' A
#
# COMPACT_ATOMS: atom_id res chain seq x y z
N MET A 1 -5.44 -12.81 12.84
CA MET A 1 -5.70 -12.48 11.43
C MET A 1 -4.38 -12.06 10.81
N SER A 2 -3.94 -12.67 9.72
CA SER A 2 -2.64 -12.32 9.11
C SER A 2 -2.78 -11.00 8.35
N LYS A 3 -1.86 -10.06 8.57
CA LYS A 3 -1.86 -8.73 7.96
C LYS A 3 -0.63 -8.57 7.08
N ILE A 4 -0.85 -8.12 5.85
CA ILE A 4 0.20 -7.74 4.90
C ILE A 4 0.21 -6.22 4.80
N ILE A 5 1.39 -5.63 4.95
CA ILE A 5 1.62 -4.22 4.70
C ILE A 5 2.04 -4.03 3.24
N TYR A 6 1.25 -3.28 2.48
CA TYR A 6 1.54 -2.89 1.11
C TYR A 6 2.07 -1.45 1.09
N THR A 7 3.34 -1.28 0.73
CA THR A 7 3.96 0.05 0.70
C THR A 7 3.48 0.86 -0.50
N LYS A 8 2.97 2.07 -0.26
CA LYS A 8 2.82 3.08 -1.32
C LYS A 8 4.14 3.82 -1.47
N THR A 9 4.67 3.82 -2.68
CA THR A 9 5.97 4.39 -3.04
C THR A 9 5.77 5.50 -4.08
N ASP A 10 6.84 5.84 -4.79
CA ASP A 10 6.87 6.90 -5.80
C ASP A 10 6.86 6.35 -7.24
N GLU A 11 6.75 7.25 -8.22
CA GLU A 11 6.99 7.03 -9.66
C GLU A 11 6.22 5.84 -10.27
N ALA A 12 6.87 5.04 -11.12
CA ALA A 12 6.22 3.94 -11.83
C ALA A 12 5.60 2.88 -10.89
N PRO A 13 6.25 2.47 -9.78
CA PRO A 13 5.63 1.56 -8.81
C PRO A 13 4.38 2.12 -8.14
N ALA A 14 4.29 3.44 -7.91
CA ALA A 14 3.09 4.07 -7.39
C ALA A 14 1.93 3.92 -8.37
N LEU A 15 2.16 4.21 -9.66
CA LEU A 15 1.16 4.07 -10.72
C LEU A 15 0.68 2.61 -10.85
N ALA A 16 1.61 1.64 -10.83
CA ALA A 16 1.27 0.22 -10.86
C ALA A 16 0.39 -0.19 -9.65
N THR A 17 0.66 0.37 -8.48
CA THR A 17 -0.12 0.10 -7.25
C THR A 17 -1.58 0.50 -7.40
N TYR A 18 -1.91 1.59 -8.10
CA TYR A 18 -3.30 1.98 -8.34
C TYR A 18 -4.09 0.93 -9.13
N SER A 19 -3.43 0.22 -10.05
CA SER A 19 -4.05 -0.87 -10.81
C SER A 19 -4.06 -2.20 -10.03
N PHE A 20 -2.94 -2.54 -9.40
CA PHE A 20 -2.73 -3.88 -8.86
C PHE A 20 -3.28 -4.08 -7.44
N LEU A 21 -3.22 -3.06 -6.57
CA LEU A 21 -3.67 -3.17 -5.18
C LEU A 21 -5.16 -3.57 -5.04
N PRO A 22 -6.11 -3.06 -5.85
CA PRO A 22 -7.49 -3.54 -5.81
C PRO A 22 -7.62 -5.03 -6.13
N ILE A 23 -6.81 -5.53 -7.07
CA ILE A 23 -6.82 -6.95 -7.48
C ILE A 23 -6.32 -7.82 -6.32
N VAL A 24 -5.19 -7.46 -5.71
CA VAL A 24 -4.64 -8.17 -4.54
C VAL A 24 -5.69 -8.24 -3.42
N LYS A 25 -6.32 -7.11 -3.07
CA LYS A 25 -7.37 -7.05 -2.04
C LYS A 25 -8.56 -7.96 -2.35
N ALA A 26 -8.98 -8.03 -3.61
CA ALA A 26 -10.10 -8.87 -4.01
C ALA A 26 -9.79 -10.37 -3.82
N TYR A 27 -8.59 -10.81 -4.21
CA TYR A 27 -8.16 -12.21 -4.08
C TYR A 27 -7.90 -12.62 -2.63
N THR A 28 -7.34 -11.73 -1.81
CA THR A 28 -7.00 -12.07 -0.42
C THR A 28 -8.19 -12.02 0.53
N LYS A 29 -9.31 -11.42 0.12
CA LYS A 29 -10.54 -11.25 0.92
C LYS A 29 -11.09 -12.58 1.45
N THR A 30 -11.11 -13.62 0.63
CA THR A 30 -11.66 -14.95 0.99
C THR A 30 -10.75 -15.73 1.95
N SER A 31 -9.47 -15.38 2.01
CA SER A 31 -8.46 -16.06 2.82
C SER A 31 -8.29 -15.46 4.22
N GLY A 32 -9.10 -14.46 4.59
CA GLY A 32 -8.98 -13.76 5.88
C GLY A 32 -7.66 -13.00 6.04
N ILE A 33 -7.01 -12.61 4.95
CA ILE A 33 -5.77 -11.83 4.94
C ILE A 33 -6.12 -10.36 4.71
N GLU A 34 -5.71 -9.50 5.65
CA GLU A 34 -5.92 -8.06 5.56
C GLU A 34 -4.75 -7.37 4.85
N ILE A 35 -5.05 -6.51 3.88
CA ILE A 35 -4.06 -5.68 3.18
C ILE A 35 -4.19 -4.23 3.65
N GLU A 36 -3.22 -3.76 4.43
CA GLU A 36 -3.11 -2.37 4.88
C GLU A 36 -2.04 -1.65 4.07
N THR A 37 -2.26 -0.38 3.73
CA THR A 37 -1.24 0.42 3.04
C THR A 37 -0.45 1.29 4.01
N LYS A 38 0.87 1.33 3.86
CA LYS A 38 1.75 2.32 4.51
C LYS A 38 2.40 3.18 3.46
N ASP A 39 2.26 4.50 3.59
CA ASP A 39 2.85 5.44 2.67
C ASP A 39 4.31 5.73 3.06
N ILE A 40 5.24 5.34 2.19
CA ILE A 40 6.67 5.58 2.33
C ILE A 40 7.21 6.43 1.18
N SER A 41 6.32 7.05 0.39
CA SER A 41 6.66 7.99 -0.66
C SER A 41 7.57 9.09 -0.12
N LEU A 42 8.37 9.69 -1.00
CA LEU A 42 9.21 10.82 -0.66
C LEU A 42 8.38 11.95 0.00
N SER A 43 7.24 12.28 -0.58
CA SER A 43 6.35 13.33 -0.06
C SER A 43 5.80 12.98 1.33
N ALA A 44 5.34 11.75 1.55
CA ALA A 44 4.85 11.31 2.85
C ALA A 44 5.93 11.37 3.93
N ARG A 45 7.17 10.98 3.60
CA ARG A 45 8.30 11.05 4.55
C ARG A 45 8.70 12.49 4.89
N ILE A 46 8.69 13.39 3.91
CA ILE A 46 8.91 14.83 4.15
C ILE A 46 7.83 15.32 5.12
N LEU A 47 6.54 15.13 4.80
CA LEU A 47 5.43 15.57 5.66
C LEU A 47 5.51 14.99 7.08
N SER A 48 5.86 13.72 7.22
CA SER A 48 6.01 13.05 8.53
C SER A 48 7.14 13.61 9.39
N SER A 49 8.08 14.36 8.82
CA SER A 49 9.21 14.92 9.57
C SER A 49 8.89 16.29 10.19
N PHE A 50 7.77 16.91 9.82
CA PHE A 50 7.37 18.25 10.27
C PHE A 50 6.05 18.23 11.07
N SER A 51 5.68 17.07 11.60
CA SER A 51 4.48 16.84 12.43
C SER A 51 4.74 17.07 13.91
#